data_AF-A0AB39KZN2-F1
#
_entry.id   AF-A0AB39KZN2-F1
#
_cell.length_a   1.000
_cell.length_b   1.000
_cell.length_c   1.000
_cell.angle_alpha   90.00
_cell.angle_beta   90.00
_cell.angle_gamma   90.00
#
_symmetry.space_group_name_H-M   'P 1'
#
loop_
_entity.id
_entity.type
_entity.pdbx_description
1 polymer ?
#
loop_
_entity_poly.entity_id
_entity_poly.type
_entity_poly.pdbx_seq_one_letter_code
_entity_poly.pdbx_strand_id
1 'polypeptide(L)'
;MAQSLVRSVTINAPVEKVFAFLSDPTDWMLAFPSESEVTDLDIKPGGVGTSAKWTAKIFGVNMSVTHEYREVIPNQRIVSKASAGPVVTFALEPVEGGTALTVDEDIDVQTPLVRVPLHALLVKWTEGDIEAMVANVKSLVETGQKAVTAADEKPRGTHLLAASDEISIAAPVERVFEIVKDPSVWLGEDVEISNHTVTPAGVGTTFTASWKVLGIPLKTTHEYTEYVPDEHFTSKSSFGPEFRISVAPEGSGTKLTYAYEVLPSNWADAAVDSLVMKMSERSQKELLAKIKATAEAGASQS
;
A
#
# COMPACT_ATOMS: atom_id res chain seq x y z
N MET A 1 11.08 -1.08 -18.92
CA MET A 1 12.55 -1.03 -18.77
C MET A 1 12.83 -1.59 -17.39
N ALA A 2 13.68 -2.61 -17.28
CA ALA A 2 14.11 -3.11 -15.97
C ALA A 2 14.88 -1.98 -15.28
N GLN A 3 14.55 -1.69 -14.03
CA GLN A 3 15.25 -0.70 -13.22
C GLN A 3 15.86 -1.45 -12.04
N SER A 4 17.19 -1.45 -11.98
CA SER A 4 17.95 -2.05 -10.89
C SER A 4 18.30 -1.02 -9.83
N LEU A 5 18.16 -1.41 -8.56
CA LEU A 5 18.57 -0.61 -7.41
C LEU A 5 19.79 -1.24 -6.77
N VAL A 6 20.91 -0.53 -6.82
CA VAL A 6 22.18 -1.02 -6.29
C VAL A 6 22.57 -0.24 -5.03
N ARG A 7 22.91 -0.96 -3.96
CA ARG A 7 23.51 -0.42 -2.74
C ARG A 7 24.72 -1.24 -2.35
N SER A 8 25.72 -0.59 -1.76
CA SER A 8 26.95 -1.25 -1.33
C SER A 8 27.37 -0.76 0.04
N VAL A 9 27.95 -1.66 0.85
CA VAL A 9 28.47 -1.37 2.17
C VAL A 9 29.67 -2.26 2.49
N THR A 10 30.63 -1.73 3.24
CA THR A 10 31.72 -2.53 3.82
C THR A 10 31.31 -3.04 5.20
N ILE A 11 31.40 -4.35 5.41
CA ILE A 11 31.13 -5.04 6.66
C ILE A 11 32.46 -5.50 7.25
N ASN A 12 32.73 -5.12 8.50
CA ASN A 12 33.91 -5.51 9.28
C ASN A 12 33.78 -6.96 9.79
N ALA A 13 33.69 -7.89 8.85
CA ALA A 13 33.61 -9.32 9.08
C ALA A 13 34.23 -10.08 7.89
N PRO A 14 34.79 -11.27 8.12
CA PRO A 14 35.26 -12.15 7.04
C PRO A 14 34.12 -12.55 6.10
N VAL A 15 34.44 -12.78 4.83
CA VAL A 15 33.46 -13.08 3.78
C VAL A 15 32.66 -14.34 4.08
N GLU A 16 33.26 -15.32 4.75
CA GLU A 16 32.62 -16.56 5.18
C GLU A 16 31.48 -16.29 6.17
N LYS A 17 31.67 -15.31 7.07
CA LYS A 17 30.64 -14.93 8.06
C LYS A 17 29.49 -14.20 7.40
N VAL A 18 29.78 -13.27 6.50
CA VAL A 18 28.75 -12.54 5.74
C VAL A 18 27.97 -13.49 4.84
N PHE A 19 28.67 -14.39 4.14
CA PHE A 19 28.05 -15.39 3.28
C PHE A 19 27.17 -16.35 4.08
N ALA A 20 27.64 -16.85 5.23
CA ALA A 20 26.85 -17.73 6.09
C ALA A 20 25.52 -17.07 6.50
N PHE A 21 25.57 -15.82 6.95
CA PHE A 21 24.38 -15.04 7.32
C PHE A 21 23.41 -14.88 6.14
N LEU A 22 23.90 -14.59 4.94
CA LEU A 22 23.06 -14.45 3.74
C LEU A 22 22.57 -15.80 3.19
N SER A 23 23.29 -16.89 3.46
CA SER A 23 22.93 -18.23 2.98
C SER A 23 21.79 -18.87 3.78
N ASP A 24 21.54 -18.39 5.00
CA ASP A 24 20.42 -18.82 5.82
C ASP A 24 19.26 -17.80 5.72
N PRO A 25 18.13 -18.16 5.08
CA PRO A 25 16.97 -17.29 5.01
C PRO A 25 16.41 -16.85 6.36
N THR A 26 16.62 -17.62 7.43
CA THR A 26 16.16 -17.21 8.77
C THR A 26 16.97 -16.07 9.35
N ASP A 27 18.22 -15.90 8.91
CA ASP A 27 19.12 -14.85 9.37
C ASP A 27 18.92 -13.56 8.57
N TRP A 28 19.08 -13.60 7.24
CA TRP A 28 19.03 -12.36 6.46
C TRP A 28 17.63 -11.76 6.31
N MET A 29 16.56 -12.55 6.49
CA MET A 29 15.20 -12.01 6.61
C MET A 29 15.04 -11.09 7.82
N LEU A 30 15.85 -11.25 8.87
CA LEU A 30 15.89 -10.33 9.99
C LEU A 30 16.44 -8.96 9.60
N ALA A 31 17.15 -8.84 8.47
CA ALA A 31 17.67 -7.54 8.05
C ALA A 31 16.58 -6.59 7.57
N PHE A 32 15.39 -7.08 7.21
CA PHE A 32 14.27 -6.21 6.91
C PHE A 32 13.86 -5.40 8.17
N PRO A 33 13.49 -4.11 8.01
CA PRO A 33 13.05 -3.29 9.14
C PRO A 33 11.78 -3.83 9.81
N SER A 34 10.83 -4.31 8.99
CA SER A 34 9.56 -4.89 9.43
C SER A 34 9.74 -6.20 10.20
N GLU A 35 8.78 -6.51 11.07
CA GLU A 35 8.69 -7.83 11.70
C GLU A 35 8.27 -8.87 10.64
N SER A 36 9.11 -9.88 10.47
CA SER A 36 8.91 -11.01 9.58
C SER A 36 9.09 -12.30 10.37
N GLU A 37 8.25 -13.30 10.06
CA GLU A 37 8.34 -14.64 10.61
C GLU A 37 8.55 -15.62 9.46
N VAL A 38 9.61 -16.43 9.54
CA VAL A 38 9.81 -17.54 8.60
C VAL A 38 8.90 -18.69 9.02
N THR A 39 7.96 -19.04 8.14
CA THR A 39 6.91 -20.04 8.40
C THR A 39 7.14 -21.36 7.69
N ASP A 40 7.94 -21.35 6.63
CA ASP A 40 8.37 -22.56 5.92
C ASP A 40 9.82 -22.37 5.48
N LEU A 41 10.63 -23.41 5.62
CA LEU A 41 12.06 -23.38 5.33
C LEU A 41 12.49 -24.73 4.73
N ASP A 42 13.02 -24.68 3.52
CA ASP A 42 13.56 -25.82 2.81
C ASP A 42 14.98 -25.50 2.34
N ILE A 43 15.99 -25.90 3.12
CA ILE A 43 17.41 -25.68 2.82
C ILE A 43 17.92 -26.82 1.93
N LYS A 44 18.57 -26.47 0.81
CA LYS A 44 19.18 -27.43 -0.11
C LYS A 44 20.69 -27.51 0.05
N PRO A 45 21.29 -28.71 -0.07
CA PRO A 45 22.75 -28.84 -0.16
C PRO A 45 23.31 -28.00 -1.30
N GLY A 46 24.30 -27.15 -1.02
CA GLY A 46 24.86 -26.22 -2.01
C GLY A 46 24.03 -24.96 -2.26
N GLY A 47 22.93 -24.75 -1.54
CA GLY A 47 22.18 -23.50 -1.48
C GLY A 47 21.18 -23.27 -2.61
N VAL A 48 21.44 -23.73 -3.84
CA VAL A 48 20.50 -23.56 -4.97
C VAL A 48 19.20 -24.35 -4.72
N GLY A 49 18.06 -23.68 -4.92
CA GLY A 49 16.74 -24.22 -4.60
C GLY A 49 16.36 -24.13 -3.12
N THR A 50 17.23 -23.56 -2.27
CA THR A 50 16.84 -23.20 -0.90
C THR A 50 15.69 -22.22 -0.98
N SER A 51 14.62 -22.48 -0.25
CA SER A 51 13.46 -21.61 -0.22
C SER A 51 12.98 -21.36 1.19
N ALA A 52 12.45 -20.16 1.40
CA ALA A 52 11.83 -19.78 2.65
C ALA A 52 10.55 -19.00 2.37
N LYS A 53 9.47 -19.43 3.00
CA LYS A 53 8.22 -18.71 3.04
C LYS A 53 8.21 -17.88 4.31
N TRP A 54 8.16 -16.58 4.14
CA TRP A 54 8.03 -15.67 5.25
C TRP A 54 6.63 -15.05 5.22
N THR A 55 6.11 -14.83 6.41
CA THR A 55 4.93 -14.04 6.63
C THR A 55 5.40 -12.74 7.25
N ALA A 56 5.11 -11.63 6.59
CA ALA A 56 5.25 -10.34 7.23
C ALA A 56 3.90 -9.68 7.29
N LYS A 57 3.72 -8.95 8.38
CA LYS A 57 2.61 -8.01 8.51
C LYS A 57 2.99 -6.76 7.75
N ILE A 58 2.83 -6.84 6.44
CA ILE A 58 2.87 -5.68 5.57
C ILE A 58 1.40 -5.26 5.44
N PHE A 59 1.04 -3.98 5.62
CA PHE A 59 -0.35 -3.52 5.45
C PHE A 59 -1.36 -4.03 6.50
N GLY A 60 -0.92 -4.48 7.69
CA GLY A 60 -1.82 -5.11 8.66
C GLY A 60 -2.37 -6.49 8.23
N VAL A 61 -2.08 -6.90 6.99
CA VAL A 61 -2.43 -8.17 6.36
C VAL A 61 -1.23 -9.10 6.47
N ASN A 62 -1.49 -10.37 6.74
CA ASN A 62 -0.46 -11.39 6.67
C ASN A 62 -0.17 -11.68 5.20
N MET A 63 0.82 -11.01 4.64
CA MET A 63 1.34 -11.32 3.33
C MET A 63 2.35 -12.43 3.45
N SER A 64 2.24 -13.41 2.55
CA SER A 64 3.20 -14.48 2.48
C SER A 64 3.93 -14.45 1.15
N VAL A 65 5.25 -14.30 1.23
CA VAL A 65 6.16 -14.27 0.08
C VAL A 65 7.14 -15.41 0.26
N THR A 66 7.44 -16.10 -0.84
CA THR A 66 8.48 -17.15 -0.85
C THR A 66 9.70 -16.61 -1.55
N HIS A 67 10.86 -16.63 -0.91
CA HIS A 67 12.15 -16.46 -1.59
C HIS A 67 12.69 -17.82 -1.97
N GLU A 68 13.26 -17.91 -3.17
CA GLU A 68 13.96 -19.09 -3.65
C GLU A 68 15.32 -18.69 -4.21
N TYR A 69 16.37 -19.37 -3.76
CA TYR A 69 17.73 -19.15 -4.26
C TYR A 69 17.89 -19.79 -5.63
N ARG A 70 18.16 -18.96 -6.63
CA ARG A 70 18.38 -19.35 -8.03
C ARG A 70 19.85 -19.62 -8.33
N GLU A 71 20.73 -18.93 -7.64
CA GLU A 71 22.17 -19.06 -7.79
C GLU A 71 22.84 -18.90 -6.43
N VAL A 72 23.80 -19.77 -6.13
CA VAL A 72 24.62 -19.69 -4.91
C VAL A 72 26.05 -20.06 -5.29
N ILE A 73 26.95 -19.08 -5.20
CA ILE A 73 28.39 -19.25 -5.34
C ILE A 73 29.01 -18.94 -3.98
N PRO A 74 29.58 -19.95 -3.29
CA PRO A 74 30.16 -19.79 -1.96
C PRO A 74 31.08 -18.58 -1.86
N ASN A 75 30.85 -17.75 -0.84
CA ASN A 75 31.62 -16.54 -0.51
C ASN A 75 31.69 -15.48 -1.62
N GLN A 76 30.82 -15.55 -2.63
CA GLN A 76 30.87 -14.63 -3.78
C GLN A 76 29.50 -14.08 -4.16
N ARG A 77 28.48 -14.94 -4.27
CA ARG A 77 27.20 -14.52 -4.87
C ARG A 77 26.02 -15.35 -4.38
N ILE A 78 24.90 -14.69 -4.12
CA ILE A 78 23.59 -15.33 -3.91
C ILE A 78 22.56 -14.56 -4.73
N VAL A 79 21.77 -15.26 -5.55
CA VAL A 79 20.63 -14.67 -6.26
C VAL A 79 19.35 -15.29 -5.70
N SER A 80 18.52 -14.44 -5.12
CA SER A 80 17.23 -14.79 -4.51
C SER A 80 16.09 -14.21 -5.34
N LYS A 81 15.14 -15.05 -5.74
CA LYS A 81 13.93 -14.63 -6.44
C LYS A 81 12.74 -14.73 -5.50
N ALA A 82 12.01 -13.63 -5.34
CA ALA A 82 10.72 -13.63 -4.66
C ALA A 82 9.63 -14.25 -5.56
N SER A 83 8.65 -14.93 -4.97
CA SER A 83 7.45 -15.45 -5.65
C SER A 83 6.60 -14.33 -6.25
N ALA A 84 6.60 -13.17 -5.59
CA ALA A 84 6.08 -11.91 -6.06
C ALA A 84 7.01 -10.80 -5.56
N GLY A 85 7.69 -10.09 -6.46
CA GLY A 85 8.66 -9.05 -6.09
C GLY A 85 9.94 -9.10 -6.93
N PRO A 86 10.99 -8.36 -6.50
CA PRO A 86 12.24 -8.27 -7.25
C PRO A 86 13.07 -9.55 -7.18
N VAL A 87 14.05 -9.63 -8.08
CA VAL A 87 15.19 -10.52 -7.94
C VAL A 87 16.25 -9.77 -7.16
N VAL A 88 16.66 -10.32 -6.02
CA VAL A 88 17.70 -9.73 -5.16
C VAL A 88 19.00 -10.49 -5.38
N THR A 89 20.06 -9.77 -5.72
CA THR A 89 21.40 -10.29 -5.88
C THR A 89 22.30 -9.75 -4.79
N PHE A 90 22.89 -10.64 -4.01
CA PHE A 90 23.98 -10.34 -3.08
C PHE A 90 25.30 -10.70 -3.75
N ALA A 91 26.20 -9.73 -3.89
CA ALA A 91 27.57 -9.92 -4.33
C ALA A 91 28.54 -9.58 -3.20
N LEU A 92 29.53 -10.44 -2.99
CA LEU A 92 30.47 -10.40 -1.88
C LEU A 92 31.89 -10.36 -2.43
N GLU A 93 32.65 -9.36 -1.99
CA GLU A 93 34.06 -9.22 -2.34
C GLU A 93 34.88 -9.06 -1.06
N PRO A 94 35.90 -9.91 -0.81
CA PRO A 94 36.85 -9.69 0.27
C PRO A 94 37.62 -8.39 0.03
N VAL A 95 37.69 -7.52 1.04
CA VAL A 95 38.43 -6.26 0.99
C VAL A 95 39.30 -6.09 2.23
N GLU A 96 40.24 -5.14 2.19
CA GLU A 96 41.03 -4.80 3.38
C GLU A 96 40.10 -4.33 4.51
N GLY A 97 40.15 -5.02 5.65
CA GLY A 97 39.29 -4.72 6.80
C GLY A 97 37.91 -5.38 6.80
N GLY A 98 37.59 -6.27 5.84
CA GLY A 98 36.36 -7.07 5.90
C GLY A 98 35.83 -7.52 4.54
N THR A 99 34.53 -7.30 4.31
CA THR A 99 33.81 -7.74 3.11
C THR A 99 33.01 -6.58 2.54
N ALA A 100 33.16 -6.30 1.25
CA ALA A 100 32.25 -5.44 0.52
C ALA A 100 31.02 -6.25 0.12
N LEU A 101 29.86 -5.86 0.62
CA LEU A 101 28.56 -6.39 0.23
C LEU A 101 27.92 -5.42 -0.76
N THR A 102 27.58 -5.90 -1.94
CA THR A 102 26.75 -5.19 -2.90
C THR A 102 25.41 -5.92 -3.05
N VAL A 103 24.32 -5.18 -2.88
CA VAL A 103 22.96 -5.67 -3.06
C VAL A 103 22.36 -4.98 -4.28
N ASP A 104 21.90 -5.79 -5.21
CA ASP A 104 21.25 -5.36 -6.45
C ASP A 104 19.83 -5.95 -6.50
N GLU A 105 18.83 -5.09 -6.47
CA GLU A 105 17.43 -5.46 -6.66
C GLU A 105 16.98 -5.15 -8.09
N ASP A 106 16.74 -6.20 -8.88
CA ASP A 106 16.15 -6.09 -10.21
C ASP A 106 14.62 -6.22 -10.11
N ILE A 107 13.95 -5.10 -10.37
CA ILE A 107 12.50 -5.00 -10.31
C ILE A 107 11.91 -5.33 -11.68
N ASP A 108 11.58 -6.61 -11.90
CA ASP A 108 10.90 -7.04 -13.13
C ASP A 108 9.39 -6.77 -13.05
N VAL A 109 8.98 -5.57 -13.47
CA VAL A 109 7.57 -5.22 -13.60
C VAL A 109 7.03 -5.68 -14.95
N GLN A 110 6.81 -6.99 -15.13
CA GLN A 110 6.06 -7.50 -16.29
C GLN A 110 4.56 -7.28 -16.09
N THR A 111 4.09 -6.04 -16.22
CA THR A 111 2.66 -5.78 -16.43
C THR A 111 2.45 -4.96 -17.69
N PRO A 112 1.75 -5.51 -18.70
CA PRO A 112 1.46 -4.79 -19.93
C PRO A 112 0.24 -3.89 -19.73
N LEU A 113 0.28 -2.88 -18.84
CA LEU A 113 -0.71 -1.78 -18.85
C LEU A 113 -0.48 -0.58 -17.90
N VAL A 114 0.68 -0.37 -17.27
CA VAL A 114 0.81 0.74 -16.30
C VAL A 114 1.40 1.99 -16.97
N ARG A 115 0.54 2.96 -17.32
CA ARG A 115 0.97 4.30 -17.76
C ARG A 115 1.64 5.03 -16.58
N VAL A 116 2.96 5.18 -16.67
CA VAL A 116 3.97 6.11 -16.09
C VAL A 116 3.52 7.30 -15.20
N PRO A 117 2.90 7.12 -14.03
CA PRO A 117 3.53 7.73 -12.83
C PRO A 117 3.51 6.87 -11.56
N LEU A 118 3.00 5.63 -11.61
CA LEU A 118 3.01 4.72 -10.46
C LEU A 118 4.34 3.97 -10.30
N HIS A 119 5.05 3.75 -11.41
CA HIS A 119 6.31 3.02 -11.45
C HIS A 119 7.45 3.74 -10.72
N ALA A 120 7.64 5.03 -10.99
CA ALA A 120 8.69 5.83 -10.33
C ALA A 120 8.48 5.95 -8.81
N LEU A 121 7.23 5.85 -8.36
CA LEU A 121 6.87 5.92 -6.96
C LEU A 121 7.21 4.60 -6.23
N LEU A 122 6.88 3.45 -6.82
CA LEU A 122 7.26 2.12 -6.33
C LEU A 122 8.78 1.94 -6.21
N VAL A 123 9.53 2.38 -7.22
CA VAL A 123 11.01 2.32 -7.22
C VAL A 123 11.61 3.19 -6.12
N LYS A 124 11.08 4.41 -5.93
CA LYS A 124 11.54 5.31 -4.86
C LYS A 124 11.19 4.77 -3.47
N TRP A 125 10.17 3.92 -3.35
CA TRP A 125 9.78 3.26 -2.10
C TRP A 125 10.69 2.07 -1.76
N THR A 126 11.07 1.24 -2.74
CA THR A 126 12.03 0.14 -2.55
C THR A 126 13.44 0.63 -2.25
N GLU A 127 13.82 1.83 -2.71
CA GLU A 127 15.12 2.46 -2.43
C GLU A 127 15.42 2.66 -0.93
N GLY A 128 14.41 2.99 -0.12
CA GLY A 128 14.58 3.15 1.32
C GLY A 128 14.69 1.81 2.06
N ASP A 129 13.96 0.79 1.57
CA ASP A 129 13.98 -0.56 2.16
C ASP A 129 15.31 -1.26 1.93
N ILE A 130 15.85 -1.17 0.70
CA ILE A 130 17.16 -1.74 0.39
C ILE A 130 18.29 -1.05 1.18
N GLU A 131 18.20 0.27 1.38
CA GLU A 131 19.19 0.99 2.20
C GLU A 131 19.15 0.57 3.67
N ALA A 132 17.95 0.48 4.25
CA ALA A 132 17.76 0.01 5.61
C ALA A 132 18.15 -1.47 5.79
N MET A 133 17.82 -2.31 4.82
CA MET A 133 18.22 -3.71 4.80
C MET A 133 19.74 -3.85 4.78
N VAL A 134 20.44 -3.13 3.90
CA VAL A 134 21.91 -3.16 3.81
C VAL A 134 22.56 -2.69 5.12
N ALA A 135 22.03 -1.62 5.72
CA ALA A 135 22.48 -1.15 7.03
C ALA A 135 22.27 -2.19 8.14
N ASN A 136 21.12 -2.88 8.12
CA ASN A 136 20.79 -3.94 9.07
C ASN A 136 21.63 -5.19 8.86
N VAL A 137 21.92 -5.62 7.63
CA VAL A 137 22.85 -6.73 7.37
C VAL A 137 24.21 -6.43 7.98
N LYS A 138 24.76 -5.22 7.73
CA LYS A 138 26.02 -4.79 8.34
C LYS A 138 25.96 -4.90 9.86
N SER A 139 24.94 -4.28 10.47
CA SER A 139 24.82 -4.21 11.92
C SER A 139 24.61 -5.57 12.56
N LEU A 140 23.74 -6.42 12.00
CA LEU A 140 23.48 -7.77 12.50
C LEU A 140 24.74 -8.64 12.43
N VAL A 141 25.49 -8.55 11.33
CA VAL A 141 26.73 -9.33 11.18
C VAL A 141 27.83 -8.82 12.13
N GLU A 142 27.96 -7.51 12.32
CA GLU A 142 29.01 -6.92 13.16
C GLU A 142 28.72 -7.00 14.65
N THR A 143 27.46 -6.82 15.04
CA THR A 143 27.06 -6.58 16.44
C THR A 143 25.98 -7.52 16.96
N GLY A 144 25.30 -8.27 16.07
CA GLY A 144 24.15 -9.08 16.43
C GLY A 144 22.85 -8.29 16.66
N GLN A 145 22.85 -6.98 16.37
CA GLN A 145 21.70 -6.09 16.56
C GLN A 145 21.33 -5.37 15.27
N LYS A 146 20.04 -5.11 15.04
CA LYS A 146 19.58 -4.26 13.92
C LYS A 146 20.01 -2.80 14.17
N ALA A 147 20.41 -2.10 13.11
CA ALA A 147 20.73 -0.66 13.17
C ALA A 147 19.48 0.21 12.97
N VAL A 148 18.52 -0.28 12.20
CA VAL A 148 17.24 0.37 11.90
C VAL A 148 16.13 -0.61 12.23
N THR A 149 15.35 -0.31 13.27
CA THR A 149 14.16 -1.07 13.64
C THR A 149 12.91 -0.47 12.99
N ALA A 150 11.79 -1.19 13.04
CA ALA A 150 10.49 -0.67 12.64
C ALA A 150 10.10 0.63 13.37
N ALA A 151 10.63 0.88 14.57
CA ALA A 151 10.40 2.11 15.34
C ALA A 151 11.34 3.26 14.93
N ASP A 152 12.51 2.95 14.36
CA ASP A 152 13.52 3.93 13.92
C ASP A 152 13.32 4.36 12.46
N GLU A 153 12.45 3.68 11.72
CA GLU A 153 11.91 4.25 10.50
C GLU A 153 11.27 5.59 10.85
N LYS A 154 11.96 6.69 10.50
CA LYS A 154 11.28 7.98 10.37
C LYS A 154 10.04 7.72 9.54
N PRO A 155 8.83 8.15 9.96
CA PRO A 155 7.66 8.07 9.10
C PRO A 155 8.08 8.65 7.76
N ARG A 156 8.16 7.81 6.72
CA ARG A 156 8.72 8.17 5.42
C ARG A 156 7.72 9.10 4.74
N GLY A 157 7.67 10.35 5.17
CA GLY A 157 6.69 11.35 4.78
C GLY A 157 5.25 10.92 5.06
N THR A 158 4.60 11.55 6.03
CA THR A 158 3.13 11.71 6.01
C THR A 158 2.78 12.54 4.77
N HIS A 159 2.73 11.91 3.60
CA HIS A 159 1.98 12.49 2.50
C HIS A 159 0.52 12.21 2.83
N LEU A 160 -0.12 13.22 3.43
CA LEU A 160 -1.57 13.30 3.45
C LEU A 160 -2.02 13.19 1.98
N LEU A 161 -2.55 12.04 1.63
CA LEU A 161 -3.19 11.86 0.33
C LEU A 161 -4.63 12.31 0.52
N ALA A 162 -4.83 13.61 0.41
CA ALA A 162 -6.14 14.23 0.40
C ALA A 162 -6.45 14.67 -1.04
N ALA A 163 -7.61 14.28 -1.54
CA ALA A 163 -8.13 14.81 -2.79
C ALA A 163 -9.58 15.27 -2.58
N SER A 164 -9.97 16.26 -3.35
CA SER A 164 -11.33 16.77 -3.37
C SER A 164 -11.68 17.20 -4.78
N ASP A 165 -12.87 16.82 -5.22
CA ASP A 165 -13.51 17.39 -6.40
C ASP A 165 -14.88 17.96 -6.00
N GLU A 166 -15.34 18.91 -6.81
CA GLU A 166 -16.61 19.59 -6.63
C GLU A 166 -17.37 19.69 -7.95
N ILE A 167 -18.70 19.74 -7.86
CA ILE A 167 -19.58 19.94 -9.01
C ILE A 167 -20.80 20.77 -8.62
N SER A 168 -21.20 21.67 -9.52
CA SER A 168 -22.46 22.41 -9.42
C SER A 168 -23.60 21.58 -9.99
N ILE A 169 -24.70 21.46 -9.24
CA ILE A 169 -25.90 20.68 -9.58
C ILE A 169 -27.12 21.61 -9.57
N ALA A 170 -27.89 21.62 -10.65
CA ALA A 170 -29.14 22.39 -10.76
C ALA A 170 -30.32 21.68 -10.07
N ALA A 171 -30.18 21.42 -8.77
CA ALA A 171 -31.20 20.83 -7.92
C ALA A 171 -31.10 21.40 -6.48
N PRO A 172 -32.21 21.39 -5.70
CA PRO A 172 -32.19 21.81 -4.30
C PRO A 172 -31.28 20.94 -3.43
N VAL A 173 -30.79 21.50 -2.33
CA VAL A 173 -29.82 20.85 -1.42
C VAL A 173 -30.39 19.55 -0.87
N GLU A 174 -31.65 19.58 -0.44
CA GLU A 174 -32.35 18.44 0.15
C GLU A 174 -32.41 17.27 -0.84
N ARG A 175 -32.62 17.57 -2.13
CA ARG A 175 -32.65 16.53 -3.17
C ARG A 175 -31.28 15.91 -3.38
N VAL A 176 -30.23 16.73 -3.43
CA VAL A 176 -28.85 16.24 -3.61
C VAL A 176 -28.42 15.42 -2.39
N PHE A 177 -28.69 15.91 -1.18
CA PHE A 177 -28.36 15.25 0.07
C PHE A 177 -29.06 13.89 0.20
N GLU A 178 -30.35 13.82 -0.14
CA GLU A 178 -31.12 12.57 -0.16
C GLU A 178 -30.56 11.51 -1.12
N ILE A 179 -29.88 11.92 -2.19
CA ILE A 179 -29.19 11.00 -3.10
C ILE A 179 -27.86 10.55 -2.49
N VAL A 180 -27.02 11.49 -2.04
CA VAL A 180 -25.65 11.17 -1.62
C VAL A 180 -25.56 10.52 -0.25
N LYS A 181 -26.62 10.55 0.57
CA LYS A 181 -26.63 9.79 1.85
C LYS A 181 -26.57 8.26 1.64
N ASP A 182 -26.90 7.77 0.44
CA ASP A 182 -26.74 6.36 0.07
C ASP A 182 -25.25 6.06 -0.22
N PRO A 183 -24.60 5.16 0.53
CA PRO A 183 -23.18 4.85 0.36
C PRO A 183 -22.83 4.25 -1.01
N SER A 184 -23.75 3.56 -1.67
CA SER A 184 -23.50 2.99 -3.01
C SER A 184 -23.28 4.07 -4.07
N VAL A 185 -23.83 5.27 -3.86
CA VAL A 185 -23.77 6.38 -4.81
C VAL A 185 -22.38 7.00 -4.89
N TRP A 186 -21.63 7.04 -3.78
CA TRP A 186 -20.32 7.70 -3.72
C TRP A 186 -19.14 6.72 -3.55
N LEU A 187 -19.41 5.44 -3.29
CA LEU A 187 -18.40 4.36 -3.36
C LEU A 187 -18.29 3.72 -4.75
N GLY A 188 -19.30 3.91 -5.60
CA GLY A 188 -19.33 3.39 -6.98
C GLY A 188 -20.10 2.07 -7.12
N GLU A 189 -20.50 1.75 -8.36
CA GLU A 189 -21.42 0.65 -8.65
C GLU A 189 -20.83 -0.74 -8.45
N ASP A 190 -19.50 -0.87 -8.52
CA ASP A 190 -18.80 -2.14 -8.32
C ASP A 190 -18.66 -2.51 -6.83
N VAL A 191 -19.15 -1.66 -5.93
CA VAL A 191 -19.13 -1.86 -4.49
C VAL A 191 -20.47 -2.40 -4.00
N GLU A 192 -20.42 -3.60 -3.43
CA GLU A 192 -21.56 -4.22 -2.77
C GLU A 192 -21.65 -3.71 -1.32
N ILE A 193 -22.82 -3.15 -0.96
CA ILE A 193 -23.11 -2.66 0.39
C ILE A 193 -23.94 -3.71 1.14
N SER A 194 -23.51 -4.05 2.36
CA SER A 194 -24.19 -4.99 3.25
C SER A 194 -24.16 -4.51 4.71
N ASN A 195 -24.90 -5.17 5.60
CA ASN A 195 -24.96 -4.87 7.05
C ASN A 195 -25.25 -3.39 7.37
N HIS A 196 -26.09 -2.75 6.57
CA HIS A 196 -26.40 -1.33 6.71
C HIS A 196 -27.32 -1.08 7.91
N THR A 197 -26.82 -0.40 8.92
CA THR A 197 -27.52 -0.03 10.15
C THR A 197 -27.57 1.48 10.26
N VAL A 198 -28.74 2.07 10.03
CA VAL A 198 -28.95 3.53 10.06
C VAL A 198 -29.36 3.97 11.46
N THR A 199 -28.75 5.05 11.96
CA THR A 199 -29.15 5.69 13.21
C THR A 199 -30.07 6.88 12.96
N PRO A 200 -31.04 7.19 13.85
CA PRO A 200 -31.95 8.34 13.66
C PRO A 200 -31.25 9.70 13.58
N ALA A 201 -30.10 9.85 14.24
CA ALA A 201 -29.29 11.07 14.23
C ALA A 201 -28.23 11.08 13.11
N GLY A 202 -28.14 10.03 12.29
CA GLY A 202 -27.13 9.84 11.26
C GLY A 202 -25.75 9.42 11.78
N VAL A 203 -25.25 10.04 12.86
CA VAL A 203 -23.99 9.63 13.52
C VAL A 203 -24.10 8.22 14.10
N GLY A 204 -23.09 7.39 13.86
CA GLY A 204 -23.07 5.96 14.23
C GLY A 204 -23.77 5.05 13.22
N THR A 205 -24.23 5.58 12.08
CA THR A 205 -24.68 4.75 10.96
C THR A 205 -23.49 3.91 10.46
N THR A 206 -23.69 2.61 10.32
CA THR A 206 -22.62 1.69 9.89
C THR A 206 -23.04 0.86 8.69
N PHE A 207 -22.08 0.49 7.85
CA PHE A 207 -22.30 -0.45 6.77
C PHE A 207 -20.99 -1.15 6.39
N THR A 208 -21.10 -2.22 5.62
CA THR A 208 -19.99 -2.96 5.06
C THR A 208 -19.93 -2.71 3.56
N ALA A 209 -18.76 -2.38 3.04
CA ALA A 209 -18.49 -2.27 1.61
C ALA A 209 -17.57 -3.42 1.17
N SER A 210 -17.89 -4.08 0.06
CA SER A 210 -17.06 -5.14 -0.52
C SER A 210 -16.93 -5.02 -2.04
N TRP A 211 -15.73 -5.28 -2.56
CA TRP A 211 -15.41 -5.19 -3.99
C TRP A 211 -14.28 -6.16 -4.36
N LYS A 212 -13.96 -6.26 -5.65
CA LYS A 212 -12.84 -7.08 -6.15
C LYS A 212 -11.82 -6.22 -6.87
N VAL A 213 -10.55 -6.37 -6.51
CA VAL A 213 -9.43 -5.76 -7.24
C VAL A 213 -8.59 -6.89 -7.81
N LEU A 214 -8.51 -6.98 -9.15
CA LEU A 214 -7.74 -8.03 -9.85
C LEU A 214 -8.07 -9.45 -9.36
N GLY A 215 -9.33 -9.72 -9.01
CA GLY A 215 -9.81 -11.00 -8.50
C GLY A 215 -9.64 -11.22 -6.99
N ILE A 216 -8.95 -10.32 -6.29
CA ILE A 216 -8.81 -10.36 -4.83
C ILE A 216 -10.05 -9.73 -4.19
N PRO A 217 -10.80 -10.46 -3.35
CA PRO A 217 -11.93 -9.90 -2.63
C PRO A 217 -11.45 -8.98 -1.50
N LEU A 218 -11.94 -7.74 -1.49
CA LEU A 218 -11.70 -6.74 -0.47
C LEU A 218 -13.00 -6.38 0.23
N LYS A 219 -12.90 -6.04 1.52
CA LYS A 219 -14.04 -5.70 2.37
C LYS A 219 -13.59 -4.70 3.44
N THR A 220 -14.40 -3.68 3.70
CA THR A 220 -14.18 -2.72 4.80
C THR A 220 -15.52 -2.38 5.46
N THR A 221 -15.46 -1.95 6.72
CA THR A 221 -16.63 -1.45 7.47
C THR A 221 -16.53 0.06 7.55
N HIS A 222 -17.63 0.76 7.38
CA HIS A 222 -17.72 2.21 7.50
C HIS A 222 -18.61 2.60 8.66
N GLU A 223 -18.31 3.74 9.27
CA GLU A 223 -19.09 4.41 10.29
C GLU A 223 -19.19 5.90 9.98
N TYR A 224 -20.40 6.46 10.06
CA TYR A 224 -20.59 7.90 10.01
C TYR A 224 -20.21 8.53 11.35
N THR A 225 -19.10 9.27 11.36
CA THR A 225 -18.56 9.95 12.57
C THR A 225 -19.14 11.35 12.75
N GLU A 226 -19.53 11.99 11.65
CA GLU A 226 -20.24 13.27 11.63
C GLU A 226 -21.42 13.17 10.66
N TYR A 227 -22.54 13.81 11.00
CA TYR A 227 -23.71 13.87 10.15
C TYR A 227 -24.55 15.10 10.50
N VAL A 228 -24.68 16.01 9.54
CA VAL A 228 -25.56 17.17 9.60
C VAL A 228 -26.46 17.11 8.37
N PRO A 229 -27.77 16.88 8.56
CA PRO A 229 -28.72 16.82 7.44
C PRO A 229 -28.60 18.03 6.52
N ASP A 230 -28.66 17.79 5.21
CA ASP A 230 -28.62 18.82 4.17
C ASP A 230 -27.35 19.70 4.17
N GLU A 231 -26.29 19.25 4.83
CA GLU A 231 -25.01 19.95 4.87
C GLU A 231 -23.83 19.02 4.59
N HIS A 232 -23.59 18.02 5.45
CA HIS A 232 -22.45 17.13 5.29
C HIS A 232 -22.55 15.86 6.12
N PHE A 233 -21.75 14.86 5.75
CA PHE A 233 -21.42 13.74 6.60
C PHE A 233 -19.97 13.30 6.38
N THR A 234 -19.41 12.67 7.41
CA THR A 234 -18.06 12.12 7.41
C THR A 234 -18.16 10.62 7.65
N SER A 235 -17.62 9.83 6.72
CA SER A 235 -17.64 8.36 6.75
C SER A 235 -16.22 7.84 6.94
N LYS A 236 -15.97 7.30 8.13
CA LYS A 236 -14.70 6.69 8.48
C LYS A 236 -14.74 5.20 8.17
N SER A 237 -13.77 4.71 7.41
CA SER A 237 -13.61 3.28 7.19
C SER A 237 -12.73 2.64 8.26
N SER A 238 -12.95 1.36 8.55
CA SER A 238 -12.10 0.53 9.42
C SER A 238 -10.73 0.27 8.80
N PHE A 239 -10.67 0.38 7.47
CA PHE A 239 -9.48 0.25 6.64
C PHE A 239 -9.73 1.03 5.35
N GLY A 240 -8.85 1.99 5.03
CA GLY A 240 -8.94 2.88 3.87
C GLY A 240 -9.15 4.36 4.24
N PRO A 241 -9.58 5.20 3.27
CA PRO A 241 -9.81 6.63 3.47
C PRO A 241 -10.96 6.95 4.43
N GLU A 242 -10.89 8.14 5.01
CA GLU A 242 -12.03 8.86 5.55
C GLU A 242 -12.64 9.72 4.44
N PHE A 243 -13.94 9.58 4.21
CA PHE A 243 -14.66 10.33 3.20
C PHE A 243 -15.45 11.47 3.85
N ARG A 244 -15.44 12.63 3.21
CA ARG A 244 -16.30 13.76 3.58
C ARG A 244 -17.11 14.18 2.37
N ILE A 245 -18.43 14.07 2.49
CA ILE A 245 -19.38 14.53 1.49
C ILE A 245 -20.07 15.75 2.05
N SER A 246 -20.07 16.85 1.29
CA SER A 246 -20.80 18.06 1.67
C SER A 246 -21.59 18.63 0.51
N VAL A 247 -22.72 19.23 0.86
CA VAL A 247 -23.60 19.97 -0.03
C VAL A 247 -23.76 21.39 0.52
N ALA A 248 -23.76 22.37 -0.37
CA ALA A 248 -24.01 23.75 0.00
C ALA A 248 -24.86 24.43 -1.09
N PRO A 249 -25.72 25.38 -0.72
CA PRO A 249 -26.47 26.14 -1.73
C PRO A 249 -25.51 26.95 -2.62
N GLU A 250 -25.72 26.90 -3.93
CA GLU A 250 -24.96 27.66 -4.93
C GLU A 250 -25.93 28.28 -5.96
N GLY A 251 -26.24 29.56 -5.78
CA GLY A 251 -27.27 30.24 -6.57
C GLY A 251 -28.65 29.60 -6.39
N SER A 252 -29.24 29.11 -7.49
CA SER A 252 -30.50 28.34 -7.46
C SER A 252 -30.30 26.83 -7.39
N GLY A 253 -29.05 26.37 -7.23
CA GLY A 253 -28.68 24.95 -7.19
C GLY A 253 -27.86 24.59 -5.96
N THR A 254 -27.11 23.51 -6.06
CA THR A 254 -26.31 22.93 -4.99
C THR A 254 -24.90 22.67 -5.50
N LYS A 255 -23.91 23.09 -4.71
CA LYS A 255 -22.52 22.66 -4.85
C LYS A 255 -22.34 21.38 -4.05
N LEU A 256 -22.01 20.28 -4.73
CA LEU A 256 -21.62 19.02 -4.11
C LEU A 256 -20.10 18.93 -4.07
N THR A 257 -19.54 18.68 -2.89
CA THR A 257 -18.11 18.43 -2.69
C THR A 257 -17.93 17.00 -2.22
N TYR A 258 -17.08 16.27 -2.92
CA TYR A 258 -16.59 14.96 -2.50
C TYR A 258 -15.12 15.13 -2.13
N ALA A 259 -14.80 14.87 -0.87
CA ALA A 259 -13.44 14.88 -0.38
C ALA A 259 -13.14 13.56 0.30
N TYR A 260 -11.88 13.17 0.26
CA TYR A 260 -11.40 12.07 1.07
C TYR A 260 -9.99 12.35 1.55
N GLU A 261 -9.69 11.84 2.73
CA GLU A 261 -8.42 11.98 3.39
C GLU A 261 -7.93 10.59 3.76
N VAL A 262 -6.74 10.24 3.31
CA VAL A 262 -6.04 9.04 3.75
C VAL A 262 -5.04 9.45 4.81
N LEU A 263 -5.22 8.92 6.02
CA LEU A 263 -4.22 8.92 7.08
C LEU A 263 -3.63 7.52 7.15
N PRO A 264 -2.58 7.23 6.36
CA PRO A 264 -2.01 5.90 6.37
C PRO A 264 -1.35 5.64 7.73
N SER A 265 -1.77 4.58 8.41
CA SER A 265 -1.13 4.09 9.64
C SER A 265 0.27 3.53 9.37
N ASN A 266 0.54 3.09 8.14
CA ASN A 266 1.85 2.78 7.58
C ASN A 266 1.81 2.90 6.04
N TRP A 267 2.99 2.98 5.39
CA TRP A 267 3.13 3.23 3.94
C TRP A 267 2.48 2.18 3.04
N ALA A 268 2.18 1.04 3.64
CA ALA A 268 1.57 -0.06 2.99
C ALA A 268 0.08 0.30 2.71
N ASP A 269 -0.66 0.73 3.74
CA ASP A 269 -2.04 1.24 3.57
C ASP A 269 -2.10 2.30 2.45
N ALA A 270 -1.08 3.17 2.34
CA ALA A 270 -0.97 4.20 1.30
C ALA A 270 -0.83 3.68 -0.15
N ALA A 271 -0.30 2.47 -0.41
CA ALA A 271 -0.09 1.94 -1.75
C ALA A 271 -1.33 1.20 -2.31
N VAL A 272 -2.05 0.48 -1.44
CA VAL A 272 -3.39 -0.07 -1.76
C VAL A 272 -4.37 1.09 -1.93
N ASP A 273 -4.32 2.08 -1.02
CA ASP A 273 -5.12 3.29 -1.12
C ASP A 273 -4.77 4.08 -2.39
N SER A 274 -3.49 4.26 -2.75
CA SER A 274 -3.10 4.95 -4.00
C SER A 274 -3.54 4.23 -5.28
N LEU A 275 -3.62 2.90 -5.29
CA LEU A 275 -4.09 2.12 -6.45
C LEU A 275 -5.62 2.19 -6.56
N VAL A 276 -6.33 2.05 -5.44
CA VAL A 276 -7.78 2.26 -5.33
C VAL A 276 -8.14 3.71 -5.67
N MET A 277 -7.33 4.69 -5.26
CA MET A 277 -7.49 6.12 -5.53
C MET A 277 -7.17 6.51 -6.98
N LYS A 278 -6.14 5.96 -7.62
CA LYS A 278 -5.90 6.22 -9.06
C LYS A 278 -6.94 5.59 -9.97
N MET A 279 -7.55 4.49 -9.52
CA MET A 279 -8.77 3.96 -10.12
C MET A 279 -9.97 4.87 -9.82
N SER A 280 -9.97 5.57 -8.68
CA SER A 280 -11.02 6.51 -8.27
C SER A 280 -10.93 7.90 -8.94
N GLU A 281 -9.77 8.48 -9.27
CA GLU A 281 -9.70 9.84 -9.85
C GLU A 281 -10.40 9.96 -11.21
N ARG A 282 -10.25 8.95 -12.08
CA ARG A 282 -10.97 8.90 -13.37
C ARG A 282 -12.45 8.55 -13.18
N SER A 283 -12.77 7.81 -12.12
CA SER A 283 -14.12 7.41 -11.71
C SER A 283 -14.88 8.55 -11.00
N GLN A 284 -14.21 9.44 -10.28
CA GLN A 284 -14.83 10.43 -9.39
C GLN A 284 -15.55 11.53 -10.16
N LYS A 285 -14.96 12.01 -11.26
CA LYS A 285 -15.64 12.97 -12.15
C LYS A 285 -16.85 12.34 -12.85
N GLU A 286 -16.75 11.07 -13.24
CA GLU A 286 -17.86 10.33 -13.84
C GLU A 286 -18.98 10.08 -12.80
N LEU A 287 -18.60 9.79 -11.56
CA LEU A 287 -19.50 9.63 -10.42
C LEU A 287 -20.25 10.93 -10.11
N LEU A 288 -19.53 12.04 -9.96
CA LEU A 288 -20.12 13.36 -9.73
C LEU A 288 -21.03 13.78 -10.90
N ALA A 289 -20.64 13.51 -12.14
CA ALA A 289 -21.47 13.76 -13.31
C ALA A 289 -22.76 12.92 -13.29
N LYS A 290 -22.70 11.67 -12.85
CA LYS A 290 -23.86 10.78 -12.72
C LYS A 290 -24.80 11.22 -11.59
N ILE A 291 -24.24 11.64 -10.45
CA ILE A 291 -25.01 12.22 -9.34
C ILE A 291 -25.74 13.47 -9.82
N LYS A 292 -25.03 14.37 -10.52
CA LYS A 292 -25.61 15.57 -11.14
C LYS A 292 -26.77 15.22 -12.05
N ALA A 293 -26.56 14.30 -13.00
CA ALA A 293 -27.61 13.88 -13.94
C ALA A 293 -28.85 13.30 -13.22
N THR A 294 -28.64 12.51 -12.17
CA THR A 294 -29.72 11.89 -11.38
C THR A 294 -30.51 12.92 -10.57
N ALA A 295 -29.81 13.89 -9.98
CA ALA A 295 -30.43 14.97 -9.22
C ALA A 295 -31.26 15.91 -10.11
N GLU A 296 -30.71 16.32 -11.26
CA GLU A 296 -31.33 17.26 -12.20
C GLU A 296 -32.52 16.65 -12.96
N ALA A 297 -32.47 15.34 -13.27
CA ALA A 297 -33.58 14.65 -13.91
C ALA A 297 -34.85 14.61 -13.02
N GLY A 298 -34.67 14.54 -11.70
CA GLY A 298 -35.78 14.59 -10.74
C GLY A 298 -36.33 16.00 -10.51
N ALA A 299 -35.51 17.04 -10.65
CA ALA A 299 -35.91 18.44 -10.47
C ALA A 299 -36.77 18.96 -11.64
N SER A 300 -36.72 18.31 -12.80
CA SER A 300 -37.52 18.68 -13.98
C SER A 300 -38.98 18.19 -13.91
N GLN A 301 -39.38 17.49 -12.85
CA GLN A 301 -40.72 16.93 -12.66
C GLN A 301 -41.50 17.54 -11.47
N SER A 302 -40.93 18.57 -10.82
CA SER A 302 -41.55 19.30 -9.69
C SER A 302 -41.99 20.70 -10.08
#